data_AF-A0A1Y4GFP2-F1
#
_entry.id   AF-A0A1Y4GFP2-F1
#
_cell.length_a   1.000
_cell.length_b   1.000
_cell.length_c   1.000
_cell.angle_alpha   90.00
_cell.angle_beta   90.00
_cell.angle_gamma   90.00
#
_symmetry.space_group_name_H-M   'P 1'
#
loop_
_entity.id
_entity.type
_entity.pdbx_description
1 polymer ?
#
loop_
_entity_poly.entity_id
_entity_poly.type
_entity_poly.pdbx_seq_one_letter_code
_entity_poly.pdbx_strand_id
1 'polypeptide(L)'
;MHDTPTLSEVMNFIKFIACFDNGLAILLGRAEPPSAVTLHDLKKGSQEEYGVHIDGGEGVPLAQNILENKFDEIVCFLGGWKNIARAFNDYRQQWPETWELFAMYSTFVRPGGEIRDGKGGAMAMIGRRYDGIVPKTVRRRRNKIVRTIALYLITHPREGEIVLYDDPELDKKLN
;
A
#
# COMPACT_ATOMS: atom_id res chain seq x y z
N MET A 1 -17.81 4.91 -18.40
CA MET A 1 -16.69 4.10 -18.88
C MET A 1 -15.56 4.42 -17.92
N HIS A 2 -15.29 3.56 -16.94
CA HIS A 2 -14.29 3.85 -15.91
C HIS A 2 -12.90 3.59 -16.51
N ASP A 3 -12.02 4.58 -16.42
CA ASP A 3 -10.67 4.49 -16.96
C ASP A 3 -9.86 3.40 -16.23
N THR A 4 -9.11 2.62 -16.99
CA THR A 4 -8.16 1.63 -16.44
C THR A 4 -7.17 2.33 -15.50
N PRO A 5 -7.05 1.91 -14.23
CA PRO A 5 -6.13 2.56 -13.30
C PRO A 5 -4.68 2.35 -13.75
N THR A 6 -3.91 3.42 -13.69
CA THR A 6 -2.48 3.38 -14.00
C THR A 6 -1.72 2.57 -12.96
N LEU A 7 -0.55 2.03 -13.33
CA LEU A 7 0.35 1.36 -12.38
C LEU A 7 0.67 2.25 -11.17
N SER A 8 0.82 3.56 -11.39
CA SER A 8 1.08 4.51 -10.30
C SER A 8 -0.10 4.59 -9.32
N GLU A 9 -1.33 4.61 -9.81
CA GLU A 9 -2.54 4.62 -8.98
C GLU A 9 -2.67 3.33 -8.17
N VAL A 10 -2.45 2.16 -8.78
CA VAL A 10 -2.47 0.87 -8.06
C VAL A 10 -1.37 0.79 -7.01
N MET A 11 -0.15 1.23 -7.36
CA MET A 11 0.94 1.30 -6.39
C MET A 11 0.58 2.23 -5.24
N ASN A 12 0.02 3.42 -5.49
CA ASN A 12 -0.35 4.36 -4.44
C ASN A 12 -1.47 3.83 -3.55
N PHE A 13 -2.45 3.14 -4.13
CA PHE A 13 -3.48 2.42 -3.39
C PHE A 13 -2.87 1.37 -2.43
N ILE A 14 -2.01 0.48 -2.93
CA ILE A 14 -1.34 -0.52 -2.08
C ILE A 14 -0.58 0.14 -0.93
N LYS A 15 0.18 1.19 -1.24
CA LYS A 15 0.97 1.93 -0.26
C LYS A 15 0.11 2.57 0.81
N PHE A 16 -1.02 3.14 0.40
CA PHE A 16 -2.00 3.76 1.26
C PHE A 16 -2.58 2.72 2.22
N ILE A 17 -3.10 1.60 1.70
CA ILE A 17 -3.65 0.52 2.55
C ILE A 17 -2.59 -0.02 3.51
N ALA A 18 -1.37 -0.27 3.03
CA ALA A 18 -0.30 -0.87 3.81
C ALA A 18 0.23 0.02 4.95
N CYS A 19 -0.12 1.30 4.99
CA CYS A 19 0.28 2.24 6.04
C CYS A 19 -0.79 2.43 7.14
N PHE A 20 -1.95 1.76 7.03
CA PHE A 20 -2.99 1.80 8.07
C PHE A 20 -2.77 0.82 9.21
N ASP A 21 -3.48 1.09 10.31
CA ASP A 21 -3.73 0.08 11.33
C ASP A 21 -4.39 -1.14 10.69
N ASN A 22 -3.80 -2.31 10.95
CA ASN A 22 -4.18 -3.58 10.32
C ASN A 22 -4.06 -3.61 8.78
N GLY A 23 -3.40 -2.63 8.16
CA GLY A 23 -3.26 -2.54 6.69
C GLY A 23 -2.67 -3.79 6.05
N LEU A 24 -1.62 -4.35 6.67
CA LEU A 24 -1.05 -5.63 6.23
C LEU A 24 -2.01 -6.81 6.43
N ALA A 25 -2.80 -6.82 7.50
CA ALA A 25 -3.79 -7.86 7.74
C ALA A 25 -4.93 -7.79 6.71
N ILE A 26 -5.37 -6.58 6.33
CA ILE A 26 -6.33 -6.34 5.25
C ILE A 26 -5.76 -6.86 3.92
N LEU A 27 -4.53 -6.46 3.56
CA LEU A 27 -3.88 -6.89 2.32
C LEU A 27 -3.64 -8.40 2.27
N LEU A 28 -3.54 -9.08 3.41
CA LEU A 28 -3.42 -10.55 3.49
C LEU A 28 -4.78 -11.26 3.61
N GLY A 29 -5.90 -10.54 3.64
CA GLY A 29 -7.24 -11.10 3.82
C GLY A 29 -7.51 -11.68 5.22
N ARG A 30 -6.76 -11.23 6.23
CA ARG A 30 -6.89 -11.65 7.64
C ARG A 30 -7.74 -10.71 8.48
N ALA A 31 -8.04 -9.52 7.95
CA ALA A 31 -8.94 -8.54 8.52
C ALA A 31 -9.96 -8.13 7.45
N GLU A 32 -11.11 -7.63 7.91
CA GLU A 32 -12.18 -7.18 7.02
C GLU A 32 -11.70 -5.98 6.17
N PRO A 33 -11.97 -5.96 4.86
CA PRO A 33 -11.67 -4.82 4.03
C PRO A 33 -12.42 -3.56 4.50
N PRO A 34 -11.78 -2.38 4.47
CA PRO A 34 -12.44 -1.13 4.83
C PRO A 34 -13.56 -0.81 3.85
N SER A 35 -14.65 -0.23 4.37
CA SER A 35 -15.73 0.29 3.53
C SER A 35 -15.28 1.52 2.73
N ALA A 36 -16.01 1.87 1.67
CA ALA A 36 -15.77 3.09 0.87
C ALA A 36 -15.74 4.36 1.74
N VAL A 37 -16.63 4.43 2.72
CA VAL A 37 -16.73 5.52 3.71
C VAL A 37 -15.47 5.57 4.56
N THR A 38 -15.06 4.41 5.10
CA THR A 38 -13.83 4.29 5.89
C THR A 38 -12.61 4.70 5.08
N LEU A 39 -12.49 4.27 3.83
CA LEU A 39 -11.38 4.66 2.94
C LEU A 39 -11.35 6.17 2.66
N HIS A 40 -12.51 6.80 2.51
CA HIS A 40 -12.63 8.24 2.33
C HIS A 40 -12.17 9.00 3.59
N ASP A 41 -12.65 8.59 4.76
CA ASP A 41 -12.33 9.24 6.04
C ASP A 41 -10.84 9.07 6.37
N LEU A 42 -10.28 7.90 6.08
CA LEU A 42 -8.86 7.61 6.19
C LEU A 42 -7.98 8.45 5.24
N LYS A 43 -8.50 8.84 4.07
CA LYS A 43 -7.78 9.70 3.12
C LYS A 43 -7.73 11.16 3.57
N LYS A 44 -8.77 11.66 4.26
CA LYS A 44 -8.78 13.02 4.82
C LYS A 44 -7.83 13.19 6.00
N GLY A 45 -7.45 12.08 6.66
CA GLY A 45 -6.59 12.10 7.84
C GLY A 45 -7.33 12.63 9.08
N SER A 46 -6.73 12.42 10.26
CA SER A 46 -7.14 13.11 11.49
C SER A 46 -6.83 14.61 11.34
N GLN A 47 -7.71 15.38 10.71
CA GLN A 47 -7.70 16.82 10.94
C GLN A 47 -8.02 17.01 12.42
N GLU A 48 -7.05 17.46 13.21
CA GLU A 48 -7.38 18.06 14.50
C GLU A 48 -8.39 19.17 14.21
N GLU A 49 -9.60 19.04 14.74
CA GLU A 49 -10.64 20.09 14.71
C GLU A 49 -10.16 21.28 15.55
N TYR A 50 -9.14 22.00 15.10
CA TYR A 50 -8.92 23.36 15.53
C TYR A 50 -9.92 24.21 14.77
N GLY A 51 -11.02 24.51 15.45
CA GLY A 51 -12.15 25.24 14.92
C GLY A 51 -11.71 26.54 14.24
N VAL A 52 -11.93 26.60 12.93
CA VAL A 52 -12.16 27.85 12.21
C VAL A 52 -13.20 27.56 11.14
N HIS A 53 -14.41 28.08 11.34
CA HIS A 53 -15.44 28.19 10.30
C HIS A 53 -14.89 29.12 9.20
N ILE A 54 -14.86 28.64 7.95
CA ILE A 54 -14.76 29.51 6.78
C ILE A 54 -15.98 29.22 5.91
N ASP A 55 -16.94 30.14 5.96
CA ASP A 55 -18.04 30.26 5.00
C ASP A 55 -17.49 30.49 3.59
N GLY A 56 -18.04 29.78 2.59
CA GLY A 56 -17.95 30.22 1.19
C GLY A 56 -17.63 29.19 0.09
N GLY A 57 -17.73 27.88 0.34
CA GLY A 57 -17.67 26.88 -0.74
C GLY A 57 -18.91 25.99 -0.67
N GLU A 58 -19.64 25.82 -1.78
CA GLU A 58 -20.66 24.78 -1.89
C GLU A 58 -20.02 23.44 -1.52
N GLY A 59 -20.32 22.97 -0.31
CA GLY A 59 -19.79 21.72 0.21
C GLY A 59 -20.31 20.59 -0.65
N VAL A 60 -19.43 20.02 -1.48
CA VAL A 60 -19.73 18.78 -2.21
C VAL A 60 -20.23 17.73 -1.20
N PRO A 61 -21.46 17.20 -1.35
CA PRO A 61 -22.01 16.25 -0.39
C PRO A 61 -21.06 15.08 -0.13
N LEU A 62 -20.97 14.60 1.11
CA LEU A 62 -20.12 13.46 1.48
C LEU A 62 -20.34 12.26 0.54
N ALA A 63 -21.57 12.02 0.12
CA ALA A 63 -21.92 10.98 -0.86
C ALA A 63 -21.21 11.17 -2.21
N GLN A 64 -21.09 12.41 -2.71
CA GLN A 64 -20.40 12.70 -3.96
C GLN A 64 -18.87 12.52 -3.82
N ASN A 65 -18.28 12.89 -2.68
CA ASN A 65 -16.86 12.63 -2.42
C ASN A 65 -16.53 11.12 -2.24
N ILE A 66 -17.46 10.34 -1.68
CA ILE A 66 -17.32 8.87 -1.60
C ILE A 66 -17.43 8.25 -2.99
N LEU A 67 -18.36 8.73 -3.82
CA LEU A 67 -18.50 8.30 -5.22
C LEU A 67 -17.28 8.65 -6.07
N GLU A 68 -16.59 9.75 -5.76
CA GLU A 68 -15.33 10.15 -6.40
C GLU A 68 -14.09 9.41 -5.85
N ASN A 69 -14.25 8.56 -4.83
CA ASN A 69 -13.16 7.77 -4.29
C ASN A 69 -12.79 6.61 -5.23
N LYS A 70 -11.78 6.83 -6.06
CA LYS A 70 -11.23 5.86 -7.03
C LYS A 70 -10.77 4.52 -6.42
N PHE A 71 -10.66 4.38 -5.10
CA PHE A 71 -10.20 3.13 -4.50
C PHE A 71 -11.16 1.96 -4.71
N ASP A 72 -12.47 2.19 -4.68
CA ASP A 72 -13.44 1.12 -4.98
C ASP A 72 -13.35 0.68 -6.44
N GLU A 73 -13.15 1.63 -7.36
CA GLU A 73 -12.92 1.34 -8.78
C GLU A 73 -11.64 0.53 -8.98
N ILE A 74 -10.55 0.90 -8.29
CA ILE A 74 -9.29 0.16 -8.31
C ILE A 74 -9.51 -1.26 -7.76
N VAL A 75 -10.18 -1.42 -6.62
CA VAL A 75 -10.46 -2.74 -6.04
C VAL A 75 -11.28 -3.59 -7.02
N CYS A 76 -12.34 -3.02 -7.61
CA CYS A 76 -13.16 -3.72 -8.60
C CYS A 76 -12.34 -4.14 -9.83
N PHE A 77 -11.49 -3.23 -10.33
CA PHE A 77 -10.62 -3.49 -11.48
C PHE A 77 -9.63 -4.63 -11.20
N LEU A 78 -9.05 -4.68 -10.00
CA LEU A 78 -8.09 -5.70 -9.60
C LEU A 78 -8.74 -7.05 -9.23
N GLY A 79 -10.04 -7.25 -9.51
CA GLY A 79 -10.74 -8.50 -9.20
C GLY A 79 -11.24 -8.63 -7.75
N GLY A 80 -11.31 -7.50 -7.04
CA GLY A 80 -11.79 -7.43 -5.67
C GLY A 80 -10.73 -7.78 -4.61
N TRP A 81 -11.10 -7.59 -3.35
CA TRP A 81 -10.24 -7.83 -2.19
C TRP A 81 -9.70 -9.26 -2.09
N LYS A 82 -10.45 -10.25 -2.59
CA LYS A 82 -10.00 -11.66 -2.61
C LYS A 82 -8.77 -11.85 -3.51
N ASN A 83 -8.76 -11.24 -4.70
CA ASN A 83 -7.61 -11.35 -5.62
C ASN A 83 -6.39 -10.60 -5.07
N ILE A 84 -6.62 -9.44 -4.47
CA ILE A 84 -5.58 -8.69 -3.75
C ILE A 84 -4.98 -9.57 -2.64
N ALA A 85 -5.82 -10.13 -1.77
CA ALA A 85 -5.37 -11.00 -0.69
C ALA A 85 -4.56 -12.21 -1.20
N ARG A 86 -5.00 -12.84 -2.28
CA ARG A 86 -4.28 -13.94 -2.92
C ARG A 86 -2.88 -13.50 -3.36
N ALA A 87 -2.78 -12.44 -4.16
CA ALA A 87 -1.50 -11.93 -4.66
C ALA A 87 -0.48 -11.62 -3.55
N PHE A 88 -0.96 -11.04 -2.45
CA PHE A 88 -0.13 -10.75 -1.29
C PHE A 88 0.31 -12.00 -0.54
N ASN A 89 -0.56 -13.01 -0.41
CA ASN A 89 -0.18 -14.29 0.18
C ASN A 89 0.82 -15.06 -0.70
N ASP A 90 0.61 -15.07 -2.02
CA ASP A 90 1.50 -15.72 -2.98
C ASP A 90 2.89 -15.07 -2.94
N TYR A 91 2.96 -13.73 -3.01
CA TYR A 91 4.21 -12.98 -2.88
C TYR A 91 4.94 -13.32 -1.58
N ARG A 92 4.20 -13.33 -0.47
CA ARG A 92 4.74 -13.64 0.87
C ARG A 92 5.31 -15.06 0.94
N GLN A 93 4.63 -16.04 0.33
CA GLN A 93 5.06 -17.44 0.34
C GLN A 93 6.31 -17.64 -0.52
N GLN A 94 6.38 -16.99 -1.68
CA GLN A 94 7.49 -17.12 -2.61
C GLN A 94 8.75 -16.35 -2.16
N TRP A 95 8.57 -15.19 -1.51
CA TRP A 95 9.68 -14.31 -1.13
C TRP A 95 9.58 -13.85 0.34
N PRO A 96 9.72 -14.76 1.32
CA PRO A 96 9.48 -14.47 2.73
C PRO A 96 10.41 -13.41 3.33
N GLU A 97 11.70 -13.41 2.95
CA GLU A 97 12.69 -12.45 3.45
C GLU A 97 12.41 -11.02 2.97
N THR A 98 12.08 -10.90 1.69
CA THR A 98 11.71 -9.62 1.05
C THR A 98 10.39 -9.11 1.61
N TRP A 99 9.44 -10.01 1.87
CA TRP A 99 8.18 -9.71 2.54
C TRP A 99 8.38 -9.16 3.94
N GLU A 100 9.32 -9.70 4.73
CA GLU A 100 9.61 -9.19 6.08
C GLU A 100 10.05 -7.72 6.06
N LEU A 101 10.85 -7.32 5.06
CA LEU A 101 11.27 -5.92 4.89
C LEU A 101 10.06 -5.02 4.63
N PHE A 102 9.15 -5.46 3.75
CA PHE A 102 7.92 -4.74 3.46
C PHE A 102 7.03 -4.64 4.70
N ALA A 103 6.84 -5.73 5.42
CA ALA A 103 6.00 -5.79 6.61
C ALA A 103 6.54 -4.90 7.74
N MET A 104 7.86 -4.88 7.96
CA MET A 104 8.48 -3.96 8.91
C MET A 104 8.30 -2.50 8.48
N TYR A 105 8.54 -2.19 7.21
CA TYR A 105 8.32 -0.83 6.71
C TYR A 105 6.89 -0.38 6.96
N SER A 106 5.91 -1.19 6.57
CA SER A 106 4.49 -0.89 6.72
C SER A 106 4.03 -0.75 8.17
N THR A 107 4.62 -1.53 9.08
CA THR A 107 4.29 -1.45 10.50
C THR A 107 4.88 -0.20 11.16
N PHE A 108 6.14 0.14 10.85
CA PHE A 108 6.90 1.17 11.58
C PHE A 108 6.94 2.54 10.90
N VAL A 109 6.61 2.64 9.61
CA VAL A 109 6.66 3.89 8.84
C VAL A 109 5.23 4.34 8.52
N ARG A 110 4.66 5.15 9.42
CA ARG A 110 3.33 5.74 9.27
C ARG A 110 3.41 7.23 8.89
N PRO A 111 2.48 7.75 8.07
CA PRO A 111 2.25 9.19 7.98
C PRO A 111 1.83 9.71 9.37
N GLY A 112 2.65 10.54 10.02
CA GLY A 112 2.38 11.08 11.35
C GLY A 112 2.68 10.13 12.54
N GLY A 113 3.26 8.95 12.32
CA GLY A 113 3.65 8.04 13.41
C GLY A 113 4.82 8.56 14.25
N GLU A 114 4.97 8.00 15.46
CA GLU A 114 5.91 8.42 16.51
C GLU A 114 7.39 8.55 16.05
N ILE A 115 7.77 7.86 14.97
CA ILE A 115 9.16 7.84 14.51
C ILE A 115 9.31 8.62 13.21
N ARG A 116 9.69 9.90 13.34
CA ARG A 116 10.05 10.79 12.23
C ARG A 116 11.24 10.25 11.44
N ASP A 117 11.17 10.37 10.11
CA ASP A 117 12.20 9.95 9.15
C ASP A 117 13.49 10.79 9.35
N GLY A 118 14.41 10.29 10.18
CA GLY A 118 15.65 10.95 10.58
C GLY A 118 16.74 9.95 10.98
N LYS A 119 17.94 10.43 11.35
CA LYS A 119 19.15 9.60 11.63
C LYS A 119 19.02 8.58 12.78
N GLY A 120 17.89 8.50 13.46
CA GLY A 120 17.54 7.47 14.46
C GLY A 120 16.19 6.79 14.21
N GLY A 121 15.55 7.00 13.06
CA GLY A 121 14.16 6.62 12.81
C GLY A 121 13.94 5.15 12.41
N ALA A 122 12.68 4.78 12.17
CA ALA A 122 12.24 3.42 11.82
C ALA A 122 13.01 2.87 10.61
N MET A 123 13.32 3.73 9.65
CA MET A 123 14.10 3.37 8.46
C MET A 123 15.56 3.05 8.75
N ALA A 124 16.17 3.72 9.74
CA ALA A 124 17.53 3.41 10.20
C ALA A 124 17.57 2.13 11.06
N MET A 125 16.49 1.84 11.80
CA MET A 125 16.31 0.56 12.49
C MET A 125 16.18 -0.59 11.49
N ILE A 126 15.30 -0.47 10.49
CA ILE A 126 15.16 -1.45 9.40
C ILE A 126 16.50 -1.61 8.67
N GLY A 127 17.18 -0.51 8.36
CA GLY A 127 18.50 -0.53 7.72
C GLY A 127 19.53 -1.34 8.50
N ARG A 128 19.62 -1.15 9.82
CA ARG A 128 20.52 -1.93 10.69
C ARG A 128 20.19 -3.42 10.72
N ARG A 129 18.91 -3.78 10.60
CA ARG A 129 18.47 -5.19 10.59
C ARG A 129 18.77 -5.91 9.27
N TYR A 130 18.94 -5.17 8.17
CA TYR A 130 19.30 -5.70 6.85
C TYR A 130 20.69 -5.18 6.43
N ASP A 131 21.75 -5.64 7.09
CA ASP A 131 23.16 -5.37 6.72
C ASP A 131 23.53 -3.88 6.58
N GLY A 132 22.92 -3.02 7.39
CA GLY A 132 23.22 -1.60 7.39
C GLY A 132 22.78 -0.85 6.13
N ILE A 133 21.79 -1.37 5.38
CA ILE A 133 21.30 -0.67 4.19
C ILE A 133 20.75 0.72 4.55
N VAL A 134 21.07 1.70 3.71
CA VAL A 134 20.61 3.09 3.92
C VAL A 134 19.10 3.24 3.71
N PRO A 135 18.42 4.21 4.36
CA PRO A 135 16.98 4.46 4.19
C PRO A 135 16.51 4.58 2.72
N LYS A 136 17.34 5.18 1.86
CA LYS A 136 17.09 5.27 0.41
C LYS A 136 16.93 3.88 -0.23
N THR A 137 17.75 2.91 0.17
CA THR A 137 17.69 1.53 -0.31
C THR A 137 16.45 0.82 0.22
N VAL A 138 16.09 1.01 1.49
CA VAL A 138 14.84 0.49 2.07
C VAL A 138 13.63 0.99 1.26
N ARG A 139 13.54 2.31 1.00
CA ARG A 139 12.45 2.90 0.21
C ARG A 139 12.42 2.37 -1.23
N ARG A 140 13.59 2.19 -1.85
CA ARG A 140 13.71 1.60 -3.19
C ARG A 140 13.21 0.15 -3.22
N ARG A 141 13.66 -0.69 -2.28
CA ARG A 141 13.24 -2.09 -2.16
C ARG A 141 11.73 -2.18 -1.94
N ARG A 142 11.19 -1.40 -1.00
CA ARG A 142 9.75 -1.31 -0.75
C ARG A 142 8.97 -0.93 -2.01
N ASN A 143 9.40 0.10 -2.74
CA ASN A 143 8.72 0.49 -3.98
C ASN A 143 8.79 -0.59 -5.06
N LYS A 144 9.88 -1.37 -5.11
CA LYS A 144 10.03 -2.50 -6.02
C LYS A 144 9.03 -3.60 -5.70
N ILE A 145 8.92 -3.99 -4.43
CA ILE A 145 7.94 -4.97 -3.94
C ILE A 145 6.52 -4.55 -4.33
N VAL A 146 6.14 -3.31 -3.99
CA VAL A 146 4.82 -2.77 -4.32
C VAL A 146 4.58 -2.76 -5.83
N ARG A 147 5.60 -2.40 -6.63
CA ARG A 147 5.51 -2.40 -8.09
C ARG A 147 5.27 -3.81 -8.63
N THR A 148 6.00 -4.81 -8.13
CA THR A 148 5.86 -6.21 -8.55
C THR A 148 4.45 -6.72 -8.27
N ILE A 149 3.94 -6.50 -7.06
CA ILE A 149 2.57 -6.91 -6.69
C ILE A 149 1.53 -6.15 -7.53
N ALA A 150 1.70 -4.83 -7.72
CA ALA A 150 0.80 -4.03 -8.55
C ALA A 150 0.76 -4.50 -10.01
N LEU A 151 1.93 -4.79 -10.60
CA LEU A 151 2.01 -5.35 -11.95
C LEU A 151 1.29 -6.68 -12.04
N TYR A 152 1.54 -7.58 -11.09
CA TYR A 152 0.89 -8.89 -11.03
C TYR A 152 -0.65 -8.76 -10.96
N LEU A 153 -1.16 -7.86 -10.11
CA LEU A 153 -2.61 -7.63 -9.98
C LEU A 153 -3.25 -7.03 -11.25
N ILE A 154 -2.53 -6.15 -11.95
CA ILE A 154 -2.99 -5.56 -13.21
C ILE A 154 -3.02 -6.59 -14.33
N THR A 155 -2.02 -7.47 -14.41
CA THR A 155 -1.94 -8.49 -15.47
C THR A 155 -2.77 -9.74 -15.19
N HIS A 156 -3.12 -10.00 -13.93
CA HIS A 156 -3.95 -11.13 -13.51
C HIS A 156 -5.13 -10.67 -12.64
N PRO A 157 -6.03 -9.83 -13.16
CA PRO A 157 -7.17 -9.33 -12.40
C PRO A 157 -8.20 -10.43 -12.10
N ARG A 158 -8.12 -11.59 -12.78
CA ARG A 158 -8.97 -12.78 -12.60
C ARG A 158 -8.14 -14.06 -12.82
N GLU A 159 -8.61 -15.20 -12.32
CA GLU A 159 -7.89 -16.48 -12.38
C GLU A 159 -7.44 -16.86 -13.80
N GLY A 160 -6.25 -17.48 -13.88
CA GLY A 160 -5.75 -18.16 -15.07
C GLY A 160 -4.32 -17.76 -15.42
N GLU A 161 -3.36 -18.54 -14.94
CA GLU A 161 -1.91 -18.48 -15.17
C GLU A 161 -1.15 -17.41 -14.36
N ILE A 162 0.01 -17.81 -13.82
CA ILE A 162 0.91 -16.96 -13.05
C ILE A 162 2.17 -16.82 -13.87
N VAL A 163 2.45 -15.61 -14.37
CA VAL A 163 3.80 -15.21 -14.77
C VAL A 163 4.25 -14.11 -13.82
N LEU A 164 4.85 -14.52 -12.70
CA LEU A 164 5.59 -13.59 -11.87
C LEU A 164 6.89 -13.30 -12.61
N TYR A 165 7.09 -12.03 -12.97
CA TYR A 165 8.35 -11.59 -13.55
C TYR A 165 9.45 -11.92 -12.53
N ASP A 166 10.23 -12.94 -12.83
CA ASP A 166 11.50 -13.19 -12.16
C ASP A 166 12.26 -11.87 -12.15
N ASP A 167 12.64 -11.43 -10.96
CA ASP A 167 13.45 -10.24 -10.77
C ASP A 167 14.91 -10.67 -10.68
N PRO A 168 15.64 -10.77 -11.81
CA PRO A 168 17.03 -11.26 -11.85
C PRO A 168 18.02 -10.35 -11.09
N GLU A 169 17.58 -9.21 -10.55
CA GLU A 169 18.41 -8.36 -9.70
C GLU A 169 18.31 -8.68 -8.20
N LEU A 170 17.39 -9.55 -7.78
CA LEU A 170 17.23 -9.89 -6.36
C LEU A 170 18.33 -10.86 -5.88
N ASP A 171 18.66 -11.86 -6.70
CA ASP A 171 19.73 -12.84 -6.40
C ASP A 171 21.15 -12.25 -6.47
N LYS A 172 21.35 -11.19 -7.26
CA LYS A 172 22.68 -10.57 -7.44
C LYS A 172 23.12 -9.65 -6.30
N LYS A 173 22.32 -9.49 -5.25
CA LYS A 173 22.63 -8.56 -4.13
C LYS A 173 22.46 -9.18 -2.74
N LEU A 174 22.37 -10.51 -2.67
CA LEU A 174 22.40 -11.30 -1.43
C LEU A 174 23.64 -12.21 -1.34
N ASN A 175 24.59 -12.05 -2.25
CA ASN A 175 25.96 -12.57 -2.18
C ASN A 175 26.95 -11.39 -2.23
#